data_AF-A0A3A5VLR0-F1
#
_entry.id   AF-A0A3A5VLR0-F1
#
_cell.length_a   1.000
_cell.length_b   1.000
_cell.length_c   1.000
_cell.angle_alpha   90.00
_cell.angle_beta   90.00
_cell.angle_gamma   90.00
#
_symmetry.space_group_name_H-M   'P 1'
#
loop_
_entity.id
_entity.type
_entity.pdbx_description
1 polymer ?
#
loop_
_entity_poly.entity_id
_entity_poly.type
_entity_poly.pdbx_seq_one_letter_code
_entity_poly.pdbx_strand_id
1 'polypeptide(L)'
;MILVLTPIICWYFTRQQTEYRIPWRKWAEEFHNKRYYLHAMGYVVIIRWKSITDKLNEPMKLRTGHWTSWIHGIEGNFTKWFQDVFRNDVLTEFLNFHYLFVYLFLIYVTTVYFAYSGDRDMTDKVTLNYLLIYAIAVPYYLFFNVEVTSSWIPGMDALLYQDGWYTVFYALHDPLDNAVPSLHVAIPFGILMLNYLHVREQGGTLREWRHWRYHRFILLNTMLFMFTILYLGIHWFVDIPLGMLVGSIGALFIHHFQPRLRNDYGPVFKGITKEKMRRHIVVEGIVMLMLLTVMMMGVNYQEETIDDRVSYRLGEDDSTFEIIQKFSPDDYVLSNISNLNEVASLEIVVVMVESSIPAMDQGSIDWEIMKTLGQHYTVAPQTTLALNITSPHIYHFIVMHYPTIEGGEATMDVRVINDYGQDKMGQAMFLSLPSLWMTGFVVYRLYRLKKEGRSWIDSTPSYVWASSRGATEEA
;
A
#
# COMPACT_ATOMS: atom_id res chain seq x y z
N MET A 1 7.18 8.79 20.14
CA MET A 1 7.21 7.38 20.63
C MET A 1 8.19 6.49 19.86
N ILE A 2 8.11 6.38 18.52
CA ILE A 2 8.98 5.49 17.71
C ILE A 2 10.48 5.68 18.00
N LEU A 3 10.98 6.93 17.94
CA LEU A 3 12.40 7.22 18.20
C LEU A 3 12.86 6.81 19.61
N VAL A 4 11.98 6.88 20.60
CA VAL A 4 12.28 6.51 22.00
C VAL A 4 12.30 5.00 22.19
N LEU A 5 11.39 4.27 21.54
CA LEU A 5 11.34 2.80 21.61
C LEU A 5 12.44 2.13 20.78
N THR A 6 12.97 2.82 19.77
CA THR A 6 13.97 2.26 18.83
C THR A 6 15.21 1.72 19.55
N PRO A 7 15.90 2.48 20.44
CA PRO A 7 17.05 1.95 21.20
C PRO A 7 16.68 0.76 22.10
N ILE A 8 15.53 0.79 22.76
CA ILE A 8 15.06 -0.26 23.67
C ILE A 8 14.90 -1.57 22.90
N ILE A 9 14.29 -1.50 21.72
CA ILE A 9 14.00 -2.70 20.92
C ILE A 9 15.27 -3.22 20.25
N CYS A 10 16.12 -2.33 19.72
CA CYS A 10 17.44 -2.70 19.23
C CYS A 10 18.25 -3.40 20.32
N TRP A 11 18.24 -2.88 21.54
CA TRP A 11 18.89 -3.51 22.69
C TRP A 11 18.28 -4.88 23.02
N TYR A 12 16.94 -5.00 23.07
CA TYR A 12 16.23 -6.23 23.40
C TYR A 12 16.56 -7.37 22.43
N PHE A 13 16.50 -7.11 21.12
CA PHE A 13 16.75 -8.15 20.12
C PHE A 13 18.22 -8.52 19.95
N THR A 14 19.14 -7.64 20.37
CA THR A 14 20.59 -7.92 20.34
C THR A 14 21.15 -8.37 21.69
N ARG A 15 20.30 -8.64 22.70
CA ARG A 15 20.74 -8.96 24.09
C ARG A 15 21.65 -10.17 24.23
N GLN A 16 21.63 -11.08 23.26
CA GLN A 16 22.47 -12.28 23.22
C GLN A 16 23.62 -12.18 22.20
N GLN A 17 23.78 -11.02 21.56
CA GLN A 17 24.70 -10.77 20.44
C GLN A 17 25.37 -9.40 20.63
N THR A 18 25.88 -9.17 21.84
CA THR A 18 26.46 -7.89 22.25
C THR A 18 27.69 -7.51 21.43
N GLU A 19 28.42 -8.50 20.95
CA GLU A 19 29.64 -8.42 20.16
C GLU A 19 29.45 -7.83 18.76
N TYR A 20 28.24 -7.92 18.21
CA TYR A 20 27.91 -7.37 16.88
C TYR A 20 27.35 -5.95 16.94
N ARG A 21 27.13 -5.39 18.14
CA ARG A 21 26.59 -4.04 18.30
C ARG A 21 27.62 -2.99 17.92
N ILE A 22 27.22 -2.00 17.14
CA ILE A 22 28.07 -0.84 16.87
C ILE A 22 28.10 0.04 18.13
N PRO A 23 29.29 0.27 18.75
CA PRO A 23 29.40 1.13 19.92
C PRO A 23 29.01 2.56 19.58
N TRP A 24 28.20 3.22 20.43
CA TRP A 24 27.71 4.58 20.19
C TRP A 24 28.80 5.58 19.75
N ARG A 25 29.99 5.50 20.35
CA ARG A 25 31.14 6.37 20.02
C ARG A 25 31.63 6.24 18.57
N LYS A 26 31.37 5.09 17.91
CA LYS A 26 31.77 4.80 16.53
C LYS A 26 30.63 5.00 15.52
N TRP A 27 29.44 5.42 15.95
CA TRP A 27 28.29 5.53 15.05
C TRP A 27 28.52 6.52 13.91
N ALA A 28 29.15 7.68 14.17
CA ALA A 28 29.42 8.66 13.12
C ALA A 28 30.38 8.11 12.05
N GLU A 29 31.42 7.41 12.48
CA GLU A 29 32.37 6.72 11.60
C GLU A 29 31.68 5.63 10.79
N GLU A 30 30.90 4.77 11.44
CA GLU A 30 30.15 3.69 10.78
C GLU A 30 29.14 4.26 9.78
N PHE A 31 28.41 5.32 10.15
CA PHE A 31 27.44 5.98 9.28
C PHE A 31 28.07 6.52 8.00
N HIS A 32 29.26 7.10 8.10
CA HIS A 32 30.01 7.58 6.96
C HIS A 32 30.59 6.42 6.12
N ASN A 33 31.31 5.50 6.75
CA ASN A 33 31.99 4.37 6.10
C ASN A 33 30.99 3.41 5.41
N LYS A 34 29.84 3.18 6.05
CA LYS A 34 28.75 2.37 5.50
C LYS A 34 27.77 3.15 4.64
N ARG A 35 27.99 4.45 4.46
CA ARG A 35 27.16 5.33 3.62
C ARG A 35 25.67 5.27 3.96
N TYR A 36 25.34 5.22 5.26
CA TYR A 36 23.95 5.21 5.72
C TYR A 36 23.20 6.51 5.37
N TYR A 37 23.90 7.58 4.98
CA TYR A 37 23.27 8.76 4.37
C TYR A 37 22.49 8.45 3.08
N LEU A 38 22.89 7.44 2.30
CA LEU A 38 22.14 6.99 1.12
C LEU A 38 20.80 6.34 1.53
N HIS A 39 20.77 5.70 2.70
CA HIS A 39 19.57 5.07 3.22
C HIS A 39 18.58 6.14 3.68
N ALA A 40 19.06 7.15 4.41
CA ALA A 40 18.27 8.32 4.79
C ALA A 40 17.72 9.06 3.55
N MET A 41 18.53 9.21 2.51
CA MET A 41 18.07 9.77 1.23
C MET A 41 16.97 8.90 0.59
N GLY A 42 17.07 7.57 0.67
CA GLY A 42 16.01 6.65 0.24
C GLY A 42 14.67 6.92 0.92
N TYR A 43 14.68 7.17 2.24
CA TYR A 43 13.47 7.56 2.99
C TYR A 43 12.91 8.92 2.55
N VAL A 44 13.76 9.89 2.20
CA VAL A 44 13.30 11.17 1.65
C VAL A 44 12.65 10.98 0.28
N VAL A 45 13.24 10.14 -0.57
CA VAL A 45 12.71 9.83 -1.91
C VAL A 45 11.33 9.19 -1.80
N ILE A 46 11.10 8.22 -0.91
CA ILE A 46 9.79 7.59 -0.77
C ILE A 46 8.72 8.55 -0.24
N ILE A 47 9.04 9.43 0.71
CA ILE A 47 8.09 10.46 1.18
C ILE A 47 7.67 11.37 0.02
N ARG A 48 8.64 11.78 -0.81
CA ARG A 48 8.36 12.60 -2.00
C ARG A 48 7.58 11.82 -3.05
N TRP A 49 7.94 10.57 -3.31
CA TRP A 49 7.24 9.72 -4.27
C TRP A 49 5.79 9.50 -3.84
N LYS A 50 5.55 9.12 -2.58
CA LYS A 50 4.21 8.97 -2.03
C LYS A 50 3.40 10.25 -2.20
N SER A 51 3.96 11.39 -1.82
CA SER A 51 3.29 12.68 -1.98
C SER A 51 2.96 13.03 -3.44
N ILE A 52 3.71 12.53 -4.42
CA ILE A 52 3.38 12.71 -5.84
C ILE A 52 2.25 11.75 -6.23
N THR A 53 2.34 10.47 -5.87
CA THR A 53 1.30 9.47 -6.15
C THR A 53 -0.04 9.89 -5.56
N ASP A 54 -0.08 10.30 -4.29
CA ASP A 54 -1.33 10.69 -3.60
C ASP A 54 -2.04 11.84 -4.34
N LYS A 55 -1.27 12.81 -4.87
CA LYS A 55 -1.81 13.94 -5.63
C LYS A 55 -2.33 13.57 -7.01
N LEU A 56 -1.91 12.42 -7.55
CA LEU A 56 -2.41 11.92 -8.82
C LEU A 56 -3.69 11.09 -8.62
N ASN A 57 -3.89 10.49 -7.44
CA ASN A 57 -4.94 9.51 -7.23
C ASN A 57 -6.35 10.05 -7.51
N GLU A 58 -6.76 11.12 -6.82
CA GLU A 58 -8.11 11.69 -6.96
C GLU A 58 -8.41 12.23 -8.36
N PRO A 59 -7.54 13.04 -9.00
CA PRO A 59 -7.78 13.50 -10.37
C PRO A 59 -7.88 12.36 -11.41
N MET A 60 -7.32 11.21 -11.11
CA MET A 60 -7.34 10.05 -12.00
C MET A 60 -8.67 9.30 -11.98
N LYS A 61 -9.40 9.30 -10.85
CA LYS A 61 -10.62 8.50 -10.61
C LYS A 61 -11.73 8.73 -11.63
N LEU A 62 -11.78 9.92 -12.25
CA LEU A 62 -12.75 10.23 -13.32
C LEU A 62 -12.57 9.33 -14.57
N ARG A 63 -11.36 8.77 -14.78
CA ARG A 63 -11.10 7.85 -15.91
C ARG A 63 -10.81 6.43 -15.45
N THR A 64 -10.13 6.27 -14.32
CA THR A 64 -9.69 4.96 -13.84
C THR A 64 -10.75 4.23 -13.04
N GLY A 65 -11.69 4.97 -12.46
CA GLY A 65 -12.73 4.43 -11.59
C GLY A 65 -12.20 3.54 -10.48
N HIS A 66 -12.91 2.46 -10.20
CA HIS A 66 -12.52 1.47 -9.21
C HIS A 66 -13.05 0.07 -9.58
N TRP A 67 -12.42 -0.96 -9.04
CA TRP A 67 -12.70 -2.37 -9.34
C TRP A 67 -13.40 -3.09 -8.17
N THR A 68 -13.90 -2.33 -7.21
CA THR A 68 -14.52 -2.84 -5.97
C THR A 68 -15.64 -3.84 -6.23
N SER A 69 -16.53 -3.59 -7.18
CA SER A 69 -17.63 -4.50 -7.52
C SER A 69 -17.14 -5.87 -8.02
N TRP A 70 -16.00 -5.91 -8.72
CA TRP A 70 -15.40 -7.16 -9.19
C TRP A 70 -14.81 -7.96 -8.03
N ILE A 71 -14.12 -7.29 -7.10
CA ILE A 71 -13.57 -7.94 -5.91
C ILE A 71 -14.69 -8.43 -5.00
N HIS A 72 -15.72 -7.62 -4.78
CA HIS A 72 -16.92 -8.01 -4.04
C HIS A 72 -17.64 -9.19 -4.72
N GLY A 73 -17.70 -9.24 -6.05
CA GLY A 73 -18.26 -10.37 -6.79
C GLY A 73 -17.50 -11.70 -6.58
N ILE A 74 -16.22 -11.64 -6.18
CA ILE A 74 -15.40 -12.82 -5.89
C ILE A 74 -15.55 -13.27 -4.43
N GLU A 75 -15.51 -12.34 -3.48
CA GLU A 75 -15.45 -12.67 -2.04
C GLU A 75 -16.78 -12.51 -1.30
N GLY A 76 -17.71 -11.76 -1.87
CA GLY A 76 -18.96 -11.36 -1.23
C GLY A 76 -18.70 -10.61 0.08
N ASN A 77 -19.46 -10.97 1.12
CA ASN A 77 -19.41 -10.32 2.43
C ASN A 77 -18.47 -11.04 3.41
N PHE A 78 -17.47 -11.78 2.92
CA PHE A 78 -16.56 -12.56 3.77
C PHE A 78 -15.88 -11.71 4.85
N THR A 79 -15.39 -10.53 4.50
CA THR A 79 -14.72 -9.63 5.46
C THR A 79 -15.68 -9.14 6.55
N LYS A 80 -16.94 -8.85 6.21
CA LYS A 80 -17.97 -8.50 7.20
C LYS A 80 -18.23 -9.66 8.16
N TRP A 81 -18.43 -10.88 7.64
CA TRP A 81 -18.57 -12.07 8.48
C TRP A 81 -17.37 -12.24 9.43
N PHE A 82 -16.16 -12.01 8.92
CA PHE A 82 -14.95 -12.07 9.72
C PHE A 82 -14.93 -11.03 10.84
N GLN A 83 -15.29 -9.78 10.54
CA GLN A 83 -15.41 -8.71 11.52
C GLN A 83 -16.45 -9.08 12.59
N ASP A 84 -17.65 -9.51 12.19
CA ASP A 84 -18.75 -9.87 13.10
C ASP A 84 -18.38 -11.01 14.06
N VAL A 85 -17.65 -12.03 13.59
CA VAL A 85 -17.24 -13.18 14.42
C VAL A 85 -16.25 -12.81 15.51
N PHE A 86 -15.32 -11.90 15.23
CA PHE A 86 -14.22 -11.57 16.14
C PHE A 86 -14.42 -10.27 16.93
N ARG A 87 -15.49 -9.52 16.64
CA ARG A 87 -15.72 -8.18 17.16
C ARG A 87 -15.61 -8.10 18.68
N ASN A 88 -14.75 -7.21 19.16
CA ASN A 88 -14.55 -6.91 20.56
C ASN A 88 -13.86 -5.55 20.74
N ASP A 89 -14.40 -4.69 21.60
CA ASP A 89 -13.91 -3.30 21.73
C ASP A 89 -12.45 -3.20 22.17
N VAL A 90 -12.03 -4.05 23.12
CA VAL A 90 -10.63 -4.10 23.59
C VAL A 90 -9.70 -4.58 22.48
N LEU A 91 -10.16 -5.54 21.67
CA LEU A 91 -9.43 -5.99 20.49
C LEU A 91 -9.34 -4.87 19.46
N THR A 92 -10.42 -4.13 19.21
CA THR A 92 -10.43 -2.98 18.29
C THR A 92 -9.40 -1.94 18.69
N GLU A 93 -9.36 -1.51 19.95
CA GLU A 93 -8.39 -0.52 20.44
C GLU A 93 -6.95 -1.02 20.26
N PHE A 94 -6.69 -2.28 20.63
CA PHE A 94 -5.38 -2.90 20.47
C PHE A 94 -4.95 -2.98 18.99
N LEU A 95 -5.87 -3.33 18.11
CA LEU A 95 -5.61 -3.49 16.68
C LEU A 95 -5.48 -2.14 15.96
N ASN A 96 -6.23 -1.11 16.34
CA ASN A 96 -6.04 0.26 15.86
C ASN A 96 -4.63 0.76 16.21
N PHE A 97 -4.21 0.59 17.47
CA PHE A 97 -2.86 0.91 17.89
C PHE A 97 -1.81 0.08 17.13
N HIS A 98 -2.00 -1.23 17.02
CA HIS A 98 -1.07 -2.12 16.32
C HIS A 98 -0.91 -1.71 14.86
N TYR A 99 -2.03 -1.52 14.16
CA TYR A 99 -2.08 -1.18 12.74
C TYR A 99 -1.28 0.09 12.45
N LEU A 100 -1.57 1.18 13.15
CA LEU A 100 -0.88 2.44 12.93
C LEU A 100 0.58 2.41 13.40
N PHE A 101 0.78 2.04 14.67
CA PHE A 101 2.05 2.25 15.34
C PHE A 101 3.09 1.20 14.95
N VAL A 102 2.71 -0.08 14.93
CA VAL A 102 3.65 -1.17 14.70
C VAL A 102 4.07 -1.23 13.23
N TYR A 103 3.22 -0.77 12.30
CA TYR A 103 3.59 -0.70 10.90
C TYR A 103 4.70 0.32 10.63
N LEU A 104 4.51 1.57 11.09
CA LEU A 104 5.54 2.61 11.03
C LEU A 104 6.82 2.16 11.75
N PHE A 105 6.66 1.46 12.87
CA PHE A 105 7.76 0.86 13.61
C PHE A 105 8.52 -0.18 12.77
N LEU A 106 7.85 -1.15 12.12
CA LEU A 106 8.53 -2.18 11.32
C LEU A 106 9.33 -1.58 10.17
N ILE A 107 8.80 -0.55 9.49
CA ILE A 107 9.49 0.09 8.37
C ILE A 107 10.77 0.79 8.82
N TYR A 108 10.70 1.58 9.90
CA TYR A 108 11.84 2.37 10.36
C TYR A 108 12.82 1.56 11.20
N VAL A 109 12.32 0.85 12.22
CA VAL A 109 13.16 0.18 13.21
C VAL A 109 13.84 -1.06 12.66
N THR A 110 13.27 -1.73 11.64
CA THR A 110 13.99 -2.84 11.00
C THR A 110 15.30 -2.36 10.37
N THR A 111 15.27 -1.24 9.66
CA THR A 111 16.48 -0.66 9.06
C THR A 111 17.49 -0.25 10.13
N VAL A 112 17.03 0.45 11.17
CA VAL A 112 17.91 0.86 12.28
C VAL A 112 18.47 -0.34 13.04
N TYR A 113 17.68 -1.39 13.24
CA TYR A 113 18.10 -2.62 13.89
C TYR A 113 19.24 -3.31 13.14
N PHE A 114 19.11 -3.49 11.82
CA PHE A 114 20.18 -4.10 11.03
C PHE A 114 21.44 -3.23 11.02
N ALA A 115 21.30 -1.92 10.90
CA ALA A 115 22.43 -0.99 11.00
C ALA A 115 23.12 -1.06 12.37
N TYR A 116 22.34 -1.09 13.45
CA TYR A 116 22.84 -1.19 14.82
C TYR A 116 23.57 -2.52 15.10
N SER A 117 23.11 -3.60 14.49
CA SER A 117 23.75 -4.93 14.57
C SER A 117 24.92 -5.13 13.60
N GLY A 118 25.35 -4.07 12.90
CA GLY A 118 26.45 -4.11 11.95
C GLY A 118 26.17 -4.94 10.69
N ASP A 119 24.89 -5.20 10.36
CA ASP A 119 24.49 -5.94 9.17
C ASP A 119 24.20 -5.00 8.00
N ARG A 120 25.24 -4.57 7.29
CA ARG A 120 25.08 -3.67 6.15
C ARG A 120 24.22 -4.27 5.05
N ASP A 121 24.38 -5.56 4.76
CA ASP A 121 23.68 -6.25 3.66
C ASP A 121 22.17 -6.20 3.87
N MET A 122 21.74 -6.54 5.08
CA MET A 122 20.32 -6.48 5.43
C MET A 122 19.81 -5.04 5.56
N THR A 123 20.65 -4.10 6.00
CA THR A 123 20.29 -2.68 6.03
C THR A 123 19.97 -2.16 4.61
N ASP A 124 20.84 -2.47 3.64
CA ASP A 124 20.64 -2.11 2.22
C ASP A 124 19.35 -2.76 1.69
N LYS A 125 19.18 -4.08 1.92
CA LYS A 125 18.03 -4.85 1.43
C LYS A 125 16.69 -4.32 1.97
N VAL A 126 16.59 -4.06 3.27
CA VAL A 126 15.33 -3.56 3.88
C VAL A 126 15.04 -2.12 3.50
N THR A 127 16.05 -1.27 3.35
CA THR A 127 15.80 0.10 2.89
C THR A 127 15.27 0.12 1.47
N LEU A 128 15.86 -0.70 0.58
CA LEU A 128 15.34 -0.88 -0.77
C LEU A 128 13.96 -1.54 -0.77
N ASN A 129 13.66 -2.42 0.19
CA ASN A 129 12.36 -3.09 0.32
C ASN A 129 11.23 -2.07 0.41
N TYR A 130 11.33 -1.09 1.29
CA TYR A 130 10.30 -0.07 1.43
C TYR A 130 10.14 0.77 0.15
N LEU A 131 11.27 1.26 -0.40
CA LEU A 131 11.28 2.09 -1.60
C LEU A 131 10.69 1.39 -2.82
N LEU A 132 11.12 0.15 -3.08
CA LEU A 132 10.86 -0.54 -4.34
C LEU A 132 9.54 -1.30 -4.32
N ILE A 133 9.08 -1.81 -3.16
CA ILE A 133 7.74 -2.39 -3.06
C ILE A 133 6.68 -1.29 -3.22
N TYR A 134 6.90 -0.12 -2.63
CA TYR A 134 6.01 1.02 -2.86
C TYR A 134 5.96 1.39 -4.35
N ALA A 135 7.13 1.49 -5.01
CA ALA A 135 7.19 1.75 -6.44
C ALA A 135 6.43 0.70 -7.27
N ILE A 136 6.50 -0.59 -6.90
CA ILE A 136 5.74 -1.65 -7.58
C ILE A 136 4.22 -1.48 -7.40
N ALA A 137 3.78 -1.02 -6.23
CA ALA A 137 2.36 -0.84 -5.90
C ALA A 137 1.69 0.33 -6.65
N VAL A 138 2.44 1.36 -7.04
CA VAL A 138 1.93 2.59 -7.71
C VAL A 138 0.94 2.33 -8.85
N PRO A 139 1.20 1.48 -9.87
CA PRO A 139 0.23 1.24 -10.94
C PRO A 139 -1.08 0.62 -10.44
N TYR A 140 -1.06 -0.17 -9.37
CA TYR A 140 -2.28 -0.74 -8.82
C TYR A 140 -3.14 0.35 -8.18
N TYR A 141 -2.51 1.27 -7.45
CA TYR A 141 -3.15 2.40 -6.77
C TYR A 141 -3.57 3.56 -7.66
N LEU A 142 -3.14 3.58 -8.92
CA LEU A 142 -3.55 4.63 -9.86
C LEU A 142 -4.53 4.11 -10.91
N PHE A 143 -4.52 2.81 -11.23
CA PHE A 143 -5.26 2.24 -12.36
C PHE A 143 -6.16 1.06 -11.99
N PHE A 144 -5.94 0.43 -10.83
CA PHE A 144 -6.68 -0.72 -10.35
C PHE A 144 -7.20 -0.47 -8.93
N ASN A 145 -7.70 0.73 -8.69
CA ASN A 145 -8.15 1.19 -7.37
C ASN A 145 -9.30 0.32 -6.87
N VAL A 146 -9.31 0.05 -5.58
CA VAL A 146 -10.33 -0.75 -4.92
C VAL A 146 -10.62 -0.10 -3.58
N GLU A 147 -11.86 0.31 -3.42
CA GLU A 147 -12.38 0.90 -2.19
C GLU A 147 -12.25 -0.07 -1.01
N VAL A 148 -12.06 0.48 0.20
CA VAL A 148 -12.07 -0.30 1.43
C VAL A 148 -13.38 -1.07 1.63
N THR A 149 -13.34 -2.15 2.41
CA THR A 149 -14.53 -3.00 2.61
C THR A 149 -15.66 -2.28 3.36
N SER A 150 -15.33 -1.40 4.31
CA SER A 150 -16.30 -0.61 5.08
C SER A 150 -17.04 0.48 4.27
N SER A 151 -16.57 0.86 3.07
CA SER A 151 -17.30 1.78 2.20
C SER A 151 -18.24 1.08 1.21
N TRP A 152 -18.09 -0.25 1.05
CA TRP A 152 -18.83 -1.02 0.04
C TRP A 152 -19.75 -2.10 0.62
N ILE A 153 -19.40 -2.72 1.74
CA ILE A 153 -20.20 -3.80 2.33
C ILE A 153 -21.21 -3.21 3.32
N PRO A 154 -22.53 -3.34 3.06
CA PRO A 154 -23.57 -2.86 3.98
C PRO A 154 -23.44 -3.44 5.40
N GLY A 155 -23.65 -2.57 6.39
CA GLY A 155 -23.59 -2.88 7.82
C GLY A 155 -22.20 -3.27 8.33
N MET A 156 -21.14 -2.91 7.59
CA MET A 156 -19.76 -3.12 8.01
C MET A 156 -19.19 -1.85 8.61
N ASP A 157 -18.64 -1.94 9.82
CA ASP A 157 -18.15 -0.75 10.50
C ASP A 157 -16.73 -0.39 10.09
N ALA A 158 -16.50 0.92 9.94
CA ALA A 158 -15.21 1.50 9.63
C ALA A 158 -14.39 1.75 10.92
N LEU A 159 -14.08 0.66 11.64
CA LEU A 159 -13.50 0.67 12.99
C LEU A 159 -12.20 1.49 13.13
N LEU A 160 -11.45 1.66 12.03
CA LEU A 160 -10.24 2.47 12.00
C LEU A 160 -10.51 3.96 11.74
N TYR A 161 -11.51 4.25 10.90
CA TYR A 161 -11.74 5.58 10.35
C TYR A 161 -12.71 6.41 11.18
N GLN A 162 -13.48 5.80 12.07
CA GLN A 162 -14.51 6.44 12.87
C GLN A 162 -14.18 6.42 14.38
N ASP A 163 -12.90 6.55 14.74
CA ASP A 163 -12.40 6.47 16.12
C ASP A 163 -11.61 7.74 16.51
N GLY A 164 -12.34 8.86 16.67
CA GLY A 164 -11.85 10.11 17.26
C GLY A 164 -10.54 10.64 16.67
N TRP A 165 -9.43 10.50 17.42
CA TRP A 165 -8.10 10.97 16.99
C TRP A 165 -7.59 10.29 15.71
N TYR A 166 -7.99 9.05 15.44
CA TYR A 166 -7.56 8.33 14.24
C TYR A 166 -8.24 8.87 12.99
N THR A 167 -9.49 9.33 13.08
CA THR A 167 -10.29 9.84 11.95
C THR A 167 -9.56 10.94 11.19
N VAL A 168 -9.10 11.98 11.89
CA VAL A 168 -8.37 13.08 11.25
C VAL A 168 -7.04 12.60 10.69
N PHE A 169 -6.32 11.73 11.41
CA PHE A 169 -5.04 11.23 10.92
C PHE A 169 -5.22 10.49 9.59
N TYR A 170 -6.18 9.56 9.50
CA TYR A 170 -6.40 8.77 8.30
C TYR A 170 -6.96 9.59 7.16
N ALA A 171 -7.93 10.47 7.40
CA ALA A 171 -8.49 11.32 6.36
C ALA A 171 -7.46 12.22 5.67
N LEU A 172 -6.36 12.56 6.36
CA LEU A 172 -5.27 13.36 5.83
C LEU A 172 -4.18 12.55 5.10
N HIS A 173 -4.11 11.23 5.30
CA HIS A 173 -2.98 10.40 4.87
C HIS A 173 -3.35 9.17 4.02
N ASP A 174 -4.62 8.77 4.05
CA ASP A 174 -5.19 7.60 3.39
C ASP A 174 -6.35 8.03 2.47
N PRO A 175 -6.28 7.76 1.15
CA PRO A 175 -7.35 8.08 0.22
C PRO A 175 -8.51 7.06 0.19
N LEU A 176 -8.49 6.02 1.04
CA LEU A 176 -9.56 5.01 1.23
C LEU A 176 -9.85 4.09 0.02
N ASP A 177 -9.09 4.21 -1.07
CA ASP A 177 -9.30 3.48 -2.33
C ASP A 177 -8.08 2.64 -2.76
N ASN A 178 -7.10 2.50 -1.87
CA ASN A 178 -5.85 1.77 -2.08
C ASN A 178 -5.81 0.42 -1.37
N ALA A 179 -6.96 -0.28 -1.32
CA ALA A 179 -7.04 -1.58 -0.64
C ALA A 179 -6.18 -2.64 -1.36
N VAL A 180 -6.34 -2.78 -2.68
CA VAL A 180 -5.60 -3.77 -3.47
C VAL A 180 -4.33 -3.15 -4.08
N PRO A 181 -3.14 -3.74 -3.87
CA PRO A 181 -2.76 -4.76 -2.89
C PRO A 181 -2.38 -4.13 -1.53
N SER A 182 -2.44 -4.92 -0.45
CA SER A 182 -2.11 -4.38 0.89
C SER A 182 -0.59 -4.20 1.08
N LEU A 183 -0.13 -2.96 1.21
CA LEU A 183 1.26 -2.65 1.57
C LEU A 183 1.63 -3.07 3.00
N HIS A 184 0.64 -3.11 3.90
CA HIS A 184 0.80 -3.63 5.27
C HIS A 184 1.15 -5.12 5.30
N VAL A 185 0.83 -5.85 4.23
CA VAL A 185 1.28 -7.23 4.00
C VAL A 185 2.56 -7.24 3.14
N ALA A 186 2.59 -6.51 2.04
CA ALA A 186 3.66 -6.57 1.05
C ALA A 186 5.04 -6.23 1.63
N ILE A 187 5.13 -5.16 2.43
CA ILE A 187 6.42 -4.70 2.99
C ILE A 187 6.97 -5.69 4.02
N PRO A 188 6.24 -6.07 5.09
CA PRO A 188 6.73 -7.06 6.05
C PRO A 188 7.01 -8.41 5.41
N PHE A 189 6.16 -8.86 4.47
CA PHE A 189 6.40 -10.09 3.72
C PHE A 189 7.67 -10.00 2.86
N GLY A 190 7.90 -8.87 2.19
CA GLY A 190 9.13 -8.60 1.44
C GLY A 190 10.39 -8.72 2.31
N ILE A 191 10.35 -8.19 3.54
CA ILE A 191 11.44 -8.35 4.52
C ILE A 191 11.64 -9.83 4.88
N LEU A 192 10.56 -10.58 5.16
CA LEU A 192 10.64 -12.01 5.46
C LEU A 192 11.26 -12.81 4.31
N MET A 193 10.85 -12.51 3.07
CA MET A 193 11.37 -13.16 1.88
C MET A 193 12.85 -12.78 1.64
N LEU A 194 13.24 -11.52 1.82
CA LEU A 194 14.64 -11.10 1.73
C LEU A 194 15.53 -11.80 2.76
N ASN A 195 15.05 -11.93 4.00
CA ASN A 195 15.73 -12.68 5.05
C ASN A 195 15.93 -14.14 4.62
N TYR A 196 14.87 -14.78 4.11
CA TYR A 196 14.92 -16.16 3.61
C TYR A 196 15.93 -16.29 2.46
N LEU A 197 15.83 -15.44 1.44
CA LEU A 197 16.71 -15.46 0.27
C LEU A 197 18.19 -15.28 0.66
N HIS A 198 18.47 -14.31 1.53
CA HIS A 198 19.83 -14.03 2.00
C HIS A 198 20.44 -15.23 2.74
N VAL A 199 19.70 -15.80 3.69
CA VAL A 199 20.20 -16.92 4.51
C VAL A 199 20.36 -18.18 3.68
N ARG A 200 19.42 -18.45 2.76
CA ARG A 200 19.48 -19.63 1.88
C ARG A 200 20.61 -19.54 0.87
N GLU A 201 20.89 -18.36 0.35
CA GLU A 201 22.04 -18.15 -0.55
C GLU A 201 23.38 -18.40 0.16
N GLN A 202 23.48 -18.09 1.46
CA GLN A 202 24.65 -18.40 2.28
C GLN A 202 24.76 -19.88 2.68
N GLY A 203 23.81 -20.73 2.28
CA GLY A 203 23.77 -22.16 2.61
C GLY A 203 23.28 -22.49 4.03
N GLY A 204 22.82 -21.49 4.79
CA GLY A 204 22.35 -21.67 6.16
C GLY A 204 20.83 -21.89 6.29
N THR A 205 20.37 -22.02 7.54
CA THR A 205 18.94 -22.06 7.87
C THR A 205 18.51 -20.83 8.68
N LEU A 206 17.24 -20.43 8.55
CA LEU A 206 16.69 -19.27 9.28
C LEU A 206 16.79 -19.42 10.80
N ARG A 207 16.74 -20.64 11.33
CA ARG A 207 16.81 -20.92 12.78
C ARG A 207 18.21 -20.70 13.35
N GLU A 208 19.24 -20.93 12.54
CA GLU A 208 20.65 -20.72 12.91
C GLU A 208 21.09 -19.27 12.68
N TRP A 209 20.34 -18.52 11.86
CA TRP A 209 20.66 -17.15 11.56
C TRP A 209 20.59 -16.27 12.81
N ARG A 210 21.60 -15.43 13.00
CA ARG A 210 21.73 -14.55 14.17
C ARG A 210 20.48 -13.67 14.40
N HIS A 211 19.79 -13.26 13.33
CA HIS A 211 18.60 -12.41 13.45
C HIS A 211 17.27 -13.19 13.55
N TRP A 212 17.29 -14.52 13.78
CA TRP A 212 16.11 -15.39 13.88
C TRP A 212 15.01 -14.85 14.79
N ARG A 213 15.37 -14.30 15.96
CA ARG A 213 14.39 -13.74 16.90
C ARG A 213 13.65 -12.54 16.34
N TYR A 214 14.38 -11.68 15.63
CA TYR A 214 13.81 -10.52 14.96
C TYR A 214 12.97 -10.93 13.74
N HIS A 215 13.45 -11.92 12.97
CA HIS A 215 12.68 -12.52 11.88
C HIS A 215 11.33 -13.08 12.36
N ARG A 216 11.32 -13.84 13.47
CA ARG A 216 10.08 -14.33 14.08
C ARG A 216 9.16 -13.21 14.56
N PHE A 217 9.72 -12.13 15.11
CA PHE A 217 8.94 -10.96 15.50
C PHE A 217 8.24 -10.33 14.29
N ILE A 218 8.95 -10.16 13.16
CA ILE A 218 8.33 -9.69 11.91
C ILE A 218 7.24 -10.67 11.47
N LEU A 219 7.50 -11.98 11.46
CA LEU A 219 6.54 -13.00 11.03
C LEU A 219 5.23 -12.94 11.81
N LEU A 220 5.31 -12.88 13.14
CA LEU A 220 4.12 -12.79 14.00
C LEU A 220 3.35 -11.50 13.77
N ASN A 221 4.05 -10.37 13.57
CA ASN A 221 3.39 -9.11 13.23
C ASN A 221 2.76 -9.15 11.84
N THR A 222 3.40 -9.77 10.84
CA THR A 222 2.81 -9.95 9.50
C THR A 222 1.52 -10.76 9.56
N MET A 223 1.49 -11.85 10.34
CA MET A 223 0.25 -12.62 10.57
C MET A 223 -0.81 -11.79 11.28
N LEU A 224 -0.41 -10.98 12.27
CA LEU A 224 -1.33 -10.09 12.97
C LEU A 224 -1.86 -8.99 12.04
N PHE A 225 -1.06 -8.42 11.14
CA PHE A 225 -1.54 -7.47 10.13
C PHE A 225 -2.58 -8.10 9.21
N MET A 226 -2.35 -9.33 8.73
CA MET A 226 -3.34 -10.05 7.91
C MET A 226 -4.69 -10.20 8.63
N PHE A 227 -4.68 -10.48 9.93
CA PHE A 227 -5.90 -10.49 10.75
C PHE A 227 -6.50 -9.09 10.90
N THR A 228 -5.66 -8.11 11.23
CA THR A 228 -6.04 -6.74 11.59
C THR A 228 -6.75 -6.03 10.44
N ILE A 229 -6.22 -6.16 9.23
CA ILE A 229 -6.78 -5.46 8.06
C ILE A 229 -8.18 -5.92 7.68
N LEU A 230 -8.48 -7.20 7.92
CA LEU A 230 -9.82 -7.76 7.71
C LEU A 230 -10.75 -7.36 8.86
N TYR A 231 -10.27 -7.47 10.09
CA TYR A 231 -11.04 -7.10 11.28
C TYR A 231 -11.47 -5.63 11.26
N LEU A 232 -10.57 -4.71 10.90
CA LEU A 232 -10.82 -3.27 10.89
C LEU A 232 -11.68 -2.79 9.71
N GLY A 233 -12.00 -3.66 8.74
CA GLY A 233 -12.84 -3.31 7.60
C GLY A 233 -12.19 -2.38 6.58
N ILE A 234 -10.88 -2.55 6.39
CA ILE A 234 -10.07 -1.67 5.52
C ILE A 234 -9.46 -2.40 4.32
N HIS A 235 -9.56 -3.73 4.26
CA HIS A 235 -9.03 -4.53 3.16
C HIS A 235 -9.93 -5.73 2.84
N TRP A 236 -9.82 -6.20 1.60
CA TRP A 236 -10.40 -7.45 1.11
C TRP A 236 -9.45 -8.63 1.40
N PHE A 237 -9.97 -9.85 1.36
CA PHE A 237 -9.14 -11.04 1.61
C PHE A 237 -8.07 -11.24 0.51
N VAL A 238 -8.38 -10.92 -0.75
CA VAL A 238 -7.49 -10.99 -1.92
C VAL A 238 -6.32 -10.03 -1.81
N ASP A 239 -6.44 -8.97 -0.99
CA ASP A 239 -5.37 -8.00 -0.77
C ASP A 239 -4.15 -8.66 -0.13
N ILE A 240 -4.36 -9.74 0.65
CA ILE A 240 -3.31 -10.50 1.31
C ILE A 240 -2.43 -11.24 0.29
N PRO A 241 -2.95 -12.17 -0.54
CA PRO A 241 -2.13 -12.86 -1.54
C PRO A 241 -1.56 -11.91 -2.60
N LEU A 242 -2.29 -10.86 -3.01
CA LEU A 242 -1.76 -9.86 -3.95
C LEU A 242 -0.66 -9.01 -3.32
N GLY A 243 -0.79 -8.64 -2.03
CA GLY A 243 0.26 -8.00 -1.25
C GLY A 243 1.51 -8.88 -1.14
N MET A 244 1.35 -10.17 -0.85
CA MET A 244 2.45 -11.13 -0.83
C MET A 244 3.11 -11.26 -2.21
N LEU A 245 2.35 -11.24 -3.31
CA LEU A 245 2.88 -11.27 -4.67
C LEU A 245 3.72 -10.04 -4.98
N VAL A 246 3.21 -8.84 -4.70
CA VAL A 246 3.95 -7.58 -4.88
C VAL A 246 5.21 -7.54 -4.01
N GLY A 247 5.10 -7.97 -2.74
CA GLY A 247 6.24 -8.13 -1.84
C GLY A 247 7.28 -9.12 -2.38
N SER A 248 6.84 -10.20 -3.02
CA SER A 248 7.72 -11.20 -3.64
C SER A 248 8.50 -10.64 -4.83
N ILE A 249 7.82 -9.91 -5.73
CA ILE A 249 8.46 -9.27 -6.88
C ILE A 249 9.50 -8.26 -6.40
N GLY A 250 9.16 -7.42 -5.41
CA GLY A 250 10.09 -6.47 -4.80
C GLY A 250 11.31 -7.16 -4.18
N ALA A 251 11.09 -8.17 -3.33
CA ALA A 251 12.16 -8.93 -2.69
C ALA A 251 13.09 -9.60 -3.71
N LEU A 252 12.53 -10.20 -4.77
CA LEU A 252 13.31 -10.81 -5.85
C LEU A 252 14.11 -9.78 -6.62
N PHE A 253 13.50 -8.64 -6.96
CA PHE A 253 14.21 -7.56 -7.66
C PHE A 253 15.41 -7.09 -6.82
N ILE A 254 15.18 -6.80 -5.55
CA ILE A 254 16.22 -6.35 -4.61
C ILE A 254 17.32 -7.39 -4.47
N HIS A 255 16.96 -8.65 -4.21
CA HIS A 255 17.93 -9.72 -4.00
C HIS A 255 18.86 -9.90 -5.21
N HIS A 256 18.33 -9.82 -6.42
CA HIS A 256 19.13 -9.96 -7.65
C HIS A 256 19.87 -8.69 -8.09
N PHE A 257 19.43 -7.51 -7.63
CA PHE A 257 19.98 -6.23 -8.06
C PHE A 257 20.98 -5.63 -7.07
N GLN A 258 20.75 -5.80 -5.76
CA GLN A 258 21.55 -5.24 -4.67
C GLN A 258 23.05 -5.58 -4.75
N PRO A 259 23.48 -6.82 -5.11
CA PRO A 259 24.92 -7.12 -5.23
C PRO A 259 25.64 -6.29 -6.30
N ARG A 260 24.92 -5.81 -7.33
CA ARG A 260 25.48 -4.88 -8.33
C ARG A 260 25.61 -3.49 -7.77
N LEU A 261 24.61 -2.99 -7.05
CA LEU A 261 24.64 -1.66 -6.43
C LEU A 261 25.80 -1.50 -5.44
N ARG A 262 26.17 -2.58 -4.75
CA ARG A 262 27.29 -2.60 -3.81
C ARG A 262 28.67 -2.71 -4.47
N ASN A 263 28.72 -2.97 -5.78
CA ASN A 263 29.92 -3.32 -6.52
C ASN A 263 30.63 -4.60 -6.00
N ASP A 264 29.90 -5.54 -5.39
CA ASP A 264 30.50 -6.77 -4.83
C ASP A 264 31.19 -7.62 -5.90
N TYR A 265 30.80 -7.46 -7.18
CA TYR A 265 31.40 -8.14 -8.33
C TYR A 265 32.20 -7.20 -9.27
N GLY A 266 32.41 -5.94 -8.87
CA GLY A 266 33.00 -4.86 -9.68
C GLY A 266 31.97 -3.78 -10.02
N PRO A 267 32.30 -2.80 -10.89
CA PRO A 267 31.41 -1.68 -11.19
C PRO A 267 29.99 -2.11 -11.58
N VAL A 268 28.97 -1.34 -11.19
CA VAL A 268 27.53 -1.63 -11.42
C VAL A 268 27.23 -2.11 -12.85
N PHE A 269 27.87 -1.50 -13.86
CA PHE A 269 27.67 -1.79 -15.28
C PHE A 269 28.63 -2.83 -15.88
N LYS A 270 29.48 -3.47 -15.06
CA LYS A 270 30.42 -4.49 -15.49
C LYS A 270 29.68 -5.69 -16.12
N GLY A 271 30.18 -6.16 -17.26
CA GLY A 271 29.60 -7.29 -17.97
C GLY A 271 28.26 -6.98 -18.66
N ILE A 272 27.94 -5.71 -18.87
CA ILE A 272 26.86 -5.24 -19.74
C ILE A 272 27.44 -4.95 -21.12
N THR A 273 27.21 -5.83 -22.08
CA THR A 273 27.56 -5.62 -23.49
C THR A 273 26.39 -4.94 -24.22
N LYS A 274 26.65 -4.30 -25.37
CA LYS A 274 25.59 -3.73 -26.23
C LYS A 274 24.51 -4.76 -26.58
N GLU A 275 24.93 -5.99 -26.88
CA GLU A 275 24.00 -7.08 -27.19
C GLU A 275 23.15 -7.48 -25.98
N LYS A 276 23.75 -7.59 -24.80
CA LYS A 276 23.04 -7.92 -23.57
C LYS A 276 22.05 -6.82 -23.20
N MET A 277 22.46 -5.56 -23.32
CA MET A 277 21.58 -4.40 -23.13
C MET A 277 20.41 -4.44 -24.10
N ARG A 278 20.64 -4.71 -25.39
CA ARG A 278 19.57 -4.88 -26.39
C ARG A 278 18.59 -6.00 -26.00
N ARG A 279 19.09 -7.16 -25.56
CA ARG A 279 18.23 -8.27 -25.12
C ARG A 279 17.37 -7.90 -23.90
N HIS A 280 17.96 -7.20 -22.94
CA HIS A 280 17.23 -6.67 -21.77
C HIS A 280 16.14 -5.70 -22.20
N ILE A 281 16.49 -4.68 -23.00
CA ILE A 281 15.54 -3.68 -23.50
C ILE A 281 14.38 -4.34 -24.25
N VAL A 282 14.67 -5.32 -25.12
CA VAL A 282 13.63 -6.01 -25.89
C VAL A 282 12.72 -6.84 -24.99
N VAL A 283 13.26 -7.72 -24.15
CA VAL A 283 12.41 -8.63 -23.36
C VAL A 283 11.67 -7.88 -22.25
N GLU A 284 12.38 -7.05 -21.48
CA GLU A 284 11.76 -6.26 -20.40
C GLU A 284 10.81 -5.22 -20.97
N GLY A 285 11.15 -4.61 -22.12
CA GLY A 285 10.27 -3.71 -22.85
C GLY A 285 9.00 -4.38 -23.37
N ILE A 286 9.09 -5.60 -23.89
CA ILE A 286 7.90 -6.38 -24.31
C ILE A 286 6.98 -6.66 -23.11
N VAL A 287 7.53 -7.09 -21.97
CA VAL A 287 6.73 -7.31 -20.74
C VAL A 287 6.10 -6.01 -20.27
N MET A 288 6.88 -4.92 -20.24
CA MET A 288 6.39 -3.59 -19.84
C MET A 288 5.26 -3.12 -20.77
N LEU A 289 5.39 -3.26 -22.09
CA LEU A 289 4.34 -2.92 -23.04
C LEU A 289 3.09 -3.79 -22.88
N MET A 290 3.24 -5.09 -22.60
CA MET A 290 2.08 -5.94 -22.30
C MET A 290 1.33 -5.45 -21.05
N LEU A 291 2.05 -5.17 -19.96
CA LEU A 291 1.44 -4.65 -18.73
C LEU A 291 0.80 -3.27 -18.94
N LEU A 292 1.46 -2.40 -19.71
CA LEU A 292 0.92 -1.10 -20.06
C LEU A 292 -0.36 -1.22 -20.88
N THR A 293 -0.41 -2.15 -21.85
CA THR A 293 -1.62 -2.43 -22.62
C THR A 293 -2.75 -2.93 -21.73
N VAL A 294 -2.49 -3.85 -20.80
CA VAL A 294 -3.51 -4.31 -19.83
C VAL A 294 -4.04 -3.16 -18.99
N MET A 295 -3.16 -2.29 -18.52
CA MET A 295 -3.52 -1.10 -17.75
C MET A 295 -4.42 -0.15 -18.56
N MET A 296 -4.04 0.14 -19.81
CA MET A 296 -4.84 1.02 -20.68
C MET A 296 -6.18 0.39 -21.10
N MET A 297 -6.23 -0.93 -21.29
CA MET A 297 -7.51 -1.63 -21.52
C MET A 297 -8.42 -1.50 -20.30
N GLY A 298 -7.86 -1.61 -19.08
CA GLY A 298 -8.60 -1.39 -17.84
C GLY A 298 -9.18 0.02 -17.74
N VAL A 299 -8.38 1.05 -18.07
CA VAL A 299 -8.85 2.44 -18.10
C VAL A 299 -9.98 2.63 -19.10
N ASN A 300 -9.81 2.15 -20.33
CA ASN A 300 -10.84 2.30 -21.37
C ASN A 300 -12.15 1.63 -20.95
N TYR A 301 -12.08 0.44 -20.34
CA TYR A 301 -13.26 -0.23 -19.81
C TYR A 301 -13.96 0.60 -18.71
N GLN A 302 -13.18 1.15 -17.77
CA GLN A 302 -13.72 1.95 -16.66
C GLN A 302 -14.34 3.27 -17.14
N GLU A 303 -13.72 3.92 -18.13
CA GLU A 303 -14.21 5.15 -18.74
C GLU A 303 -15.52 4.93 -19.52
N GLU A 304 -15.66 3.79 -20.21
CA GLU A 304 -16.91 3.42 -20.91
C GLU A 304 -18.07 3.11 -19.95
N THR A 305 -17.80 2.69 -18.71
CA THR A 305 -18.82 2.27 -17.73
C THR A 305 -19.02 3.26 -16.57
N ILE A 306 -18.47 4.48 -16.65
CA ILE A 306 -18.50 5.43 -15.52
C ILE A 306 -19.93 5.83 -15.13
N ASP A 307 -20.82 5.97 -16.12
CA ASP A 307 -22.21 6.35 -15.89
C ASP A 307 -23.09 5.22 -15.33
N ASP A 308 -22.57 3.99 -15.27
CA ASP A 308 -23.29 2.85 -14.68
C ASP A 308 -22.69 2.45 -13.32
N ARG A 309 -21.66 3.18 -12.86
CA ARG A 309 -20.87 2.79 -11.70
C ARG A 309 -21.54 3.17 -10.38
N VAL A 310 -21.62 2.20 -9.49
CA VAL A 310 -21.90 2.41 -8.06
C VAL A 310 -20.58 2.72 -7.36
N SER A 311 -20.53 3.78 -6.56
CA SER A 311 -19.34 4.14 -5.76
C SER A 311 -19.43 3.60 -4.34
N TYR A 312 -20.60 3.72 -3.73
CA TYR A 312 -20.88 3.34 -2.35
C TYR A 312 -22.17 2.55 -2.28
N ARG A 313 -22.25 1.65 -1.30
CA ARG A 313 -23.47 0.89 -1.00
C ARG A 313 -23.71 0.92 0.51
N LEU A 314 -24.81 1.54 0.90
CA LEU A 314 -25.22 1.70 2.29
C LEU A 314 -26.32 0.70 2.63
N GLY A 315 -26.30 0.10 3.82
CA GLY A 315 -27.44 -0.60 4.39
C GLY A 315 -28.40 0.35 5.09
N GLU A 316 -29.52 -0.18 5.59
CA GLU A 316 -30.48 0.58 6.38
C GLU A 316 -29.81 1.18 7.63
N ASP A 317 -30.01 2.48 7.85
CA ASP A 317 -29.42 3.27 8.94
C ASP A 317 -27.90 3.44 8.88
N ASP A 318 -27.25 2.95 7.82
CA ASP A 318 -25.80 3.09 7.67
C ASP A 318 -25.39 4.51 7.29
N SER A 319 -24.17 4.88 7.68
CA SER A 319 -23.51 6.11 7.26
C SER A 319 -22.10 5.82 6.76
N THR A 320 -21.70 6.45 5.66
CA THR A 320 -20.34 6.38 5.11
C THR A 320 -19.90 7.76 4.62
N PHE A 321 -18.68 7.92 4.15
CA PHE A 321 -18.18 9.22 3.73
C PHE A 321 -17.16 9.12 2.58
N GLU A 322 -17.17 10.14 1.73
CA GLU A 322 -16.16 10.40 0.71
C GLU A 322 -15.22 11.52 1.17
N ILE A 323 -13.94 11.46 0.78
CA ILE A 323 -12.93 12.46 1.14
C ILE A 323 -12.63 13.36 -0.04
N ILE A 324 -12.87 14.65 0.13
CA ILE A 324 -12.41 15.67 -0.82
C ILE A 324 -11.06 16.20 -0.36
N GLN A 325 -10.03 15.89 -1.15
CA GLN A 325 -8.65 16.29 -0.87
C GLN A 325 -8.44 17.79 -1.06
N LYS A 326 -7.42 18.32 -0.40
CA LYS A 326 -7.00 19.71 -0.60
C LYS A 326 -6.60 20.00 -2.05
N PHE A 327 -7.03 21.15 -2.54
CA PHE A 327 -6.68 21.68 -3.85
C PHE A 327 -6.10 23.11 -3.73
N SER A 328 -5.60 23.65 -4.85
CA SER A 328 -4.98 24.98 -4.90
C SER A 328 -6.03 26.09 -4.83
N PRO A 329 -5.70 27.33 -4.45
CA PRO A 329 -6.67 28.43 -4.36
C PRO A 329 -7.42 28.77 -5.66
N ASP A 330 -6.82 28.47 -6.80
CA ASP A 330 -7.41 28.71 -8.13
C ASP A 330 -8.20 27.50 -8.66
N ASP A 331 -8.17 26.38 -7.95
CA ASP A 331 -8.88 25.15 -8.30
C ASP A 331 -10.21 25.07 -7.52
N TYR A 332 -11.12 24.22 -7.98
CA TYR A 332 -12.33 23.82 -7.25
C TYR A 332 -12.61 22.33 -7.52
N VAL A 333 -13.47 21.72 -6.70
CA VAL A 333 -13.93 20.34 -6.94
C VAL A 333 -15.42 20.34 -7.16
N LEU A 334 -15.84 19.83 -8.31
CA LEU A 334 -17.25 19.55 -8.60
C LEU A 334 -17.54 18.11 -8.19
N SER A 335 -18.38 17.91 -7.18
CA SER A 335 -18.81 16.59 -6.74
C SER A 335 -20.26 16.36 -7.15
N ASN A 336 -20.50 15.37 -8.01
CA ASN A 336 -21.83 14.93 -8.39
C ASN A 336 -22.18 13.67 -7.61
N ILE A 337 -23.18 13.76 -6.74
CA ILE A 337 -23.70 12.64 -5.95
C ILE A 337 -25.07 12.25 -6.49
N SER A 338 -25.15 11.07 -7.12
CA SER A 338 -26.40 10.51 -7.64
C SER A 338 -26.96 9.48 -6.67
N ASN A 339 -28.21 9.68 -6.27
CA ASN A 339 -29.00 8.67 -5.57
C ASN A 339 -29.59 7.69 -6.59
N LEU A 340 -29.16 6.43 -6.56
CA LEU A 340 -29.62 5.38 -7.50
C LEU A 340 -30.77 4.55 -6.93
N ASN A 341 -31.26 4.87 -5.74
CA ASN A 341 -32.41 4.20 -5.13
C ASN A 341 -33.72 4.70 -5.76
N GLU A 342 -34.73 3.82 -5.84
CA GLU A 342 -36.03 4.14 -6.45
C GLU A 342 -37.02 4.80 -5.51
N VAL A 343 -36.84 4.64 -4.18
CA VAL A 343 -37.86 4.98 -3.18
C VAL A 343 -37.34 5.97 -2.13
N ALA A 344 -36.15 5.70 -1.58
CA ALA A 344 -35.60 6.41 -0.45
C ALA A 344 -34.78 7.64 -0.86
N SER A 345 -34.85 8.69 -0.06
CA SER A 345 -33.97 9.85 -0.21
C SER A 345 -32.65 9.61 0.51
N LEU A 346 -31.54 10.03 -0.11
CA LEU A 346 -30.21 10.02 0.49
C LEU A 346 -30.00 11.32 1.25
N GLU A 347 -29.50 11.25 2.48
CA GLU A 347 -29.10 12.43 3.24
C GLU A 347 -27.59 12.64 3.16
N ILE A 348 -27.16 13.90 3.03
CA ILE A 348 -25.75 14.27 2.84
C ILE A 348 -25.37 15.39 3.79
N VAL A 349 -24.21 15.28 4.45
CA VAL A 349 -23.58 16.36 5.20
C VAL A 349 -22.21 16.66 4.63
N VAL A 350 -21.98 17.92 4.26
CA VAL A 350 -20.66 18.42 3.88
C VAL A 350 -20.01 19.12 5.08
N VAL A 351 -18.88 18.60 5.54
CA VAL A 351 -18.20 19.08 6.75
C VAL A 351 -16.69 19.09 6.59
N MET A 352 -15.99 19.99 7.27
CA MET A 352 -14.53 19.94 7.37
C MET A 352 -14.10 18.75 8.24
N VAL A 353 -13.08 18.00 7.82
CA VAL A 353 -12.63 16.78 8.53
C VAL A 353 -12.35 17.04 10.01
N GLU A 354 -11.74 18.16 10.35
CA GLU A 354 -11.40 18.48 11.76
C GLU A 354 -12.64 18.78 12.61
N SER A 355 -13.74 19.19 11.98
CA SER A 355 -15.00 19.50 12.65
C SER A 355 -15.89 18.28 12.84
N SER A 356 -15.62 17.15 12.15
CA SER A 356 -16.46 15.95 12.20
C SER A 356 -16.21 15.07 13.44
N ILE A 357 -15.09 15.28 14.15
CA ILE A 357 -14.66 14.47 15.30
C ILE A 357 -15.79 14.21 16.32
N PRO A 358 -16.62 15.21 16.73
CA PRO A 358 -17.66 14.97 17.72
C PRO A 358 -18.73 13.96 17.29
N ALA A 359 -18.88 13.72 15.99
CA ALA A 359 -19.83 12.78 15.41
C ALA A 359 -19.20 11.45 14.98
N MET A 360 -17.88 11.26 15.14
CA MET A 360 -17.15 10.07 14.70
C MET A 360 -16.35 9.49 15.87
N ASP A 361 -17.02 8.70 16.69
CA ASP A 361 -16.44 8.06 17.87
C ASP A 361 -16.84 6.57 17.92
N GLN A 362 -16.02 5.74 18.54
CA GLN A 362 -16.28 4.30 18.75
C GLN A 362 -16.53 3.47 17.48
N GLY A 363 -16.04 3.93 16.33
CA GLY A 363 -16.12 3.19 15.07
C GLY A 363 -17.46 3.35 14.33
N SER A 364 -18.29 4.34 14.69
CA SER A 364 -19.55 4.68 14.01
C SER A 364 -19.69 6.19 13.76
N ILE A 365 -20.69 6.58 12.96
CA ILE A 365 -21.06 7.98 12.74
C ILE A 365 -22.38 8.27 13.48
N ASP A 366 -22.37 9.19 14.43
CA ASP A 366 -23.60 9.73 15.03
C ASP A 366 -24.21 10.76 14.07
N TRP A 367 -25.25 10.32 13.36
CA TRP A 367 -25.89 11.14 12.33
C TRP A 367 -26.55 12.41 12.87
N GLU A 368 -27.17 12.34 14.07
CA GLU A 368 -27.83 13.49 14.67
C GLU A 368 -26.84 14.58 15.03
N ILE A 369 -25.67 14.20 15.55
CA ILE A 369 -24.58 15.15 15.77
C ILE A 369 -24.04 15.65 14.43
N MET A 370 -23.81 14.76 13.45
CA MET A 370 -23.23 15.10 12.15
C MET A 370 -24.01 16.21 11.42
N LYS A 371 -25.34 16.13 11.42
CA LYS A 371 -26.22 17.16 10.83
C LYS A 371 -26.01 18.56 11.40
N THR A 372 -25.54 18.68 12.63
CA THR A 372 -25.29 19.98 13.29
C THR A 372 -23.92 20.58 12.96
N LEU A 373 -23.00 19.77 12.42
CA LEU A 373 -21.59 20.16 12.21
C LEU A 373 -21.30 20.69 10.80
N GLY A 374 -22.18 20.43 9.83
CA GLY A 374 -21.96 20.75 8.43
C GLY A 374 -23.22 21.22 7.68
N GLN A 375 -23.10 21.37 6.37
CA GLN A 375 -24.23 21.69 5.50
C GLN A 375 -24.99 20.42 5.15
N HIS A 376 -26.26 20.35 5.54
CA HIS A 376 -27.13 19.21 5.29
C HIS A 376 -27.94 19.37 4.00
N TYR A 377 -27.97 18.32 3.19
CA TYR A 377 -28.69 18.22 1.92
C TYR A 377 -29.49 16.91 1.88
N THR A 378 -30.57 16.92 1.10
CA THR A 378 -31.35 15.71 0.81
C THR A 378 -31.41 15.51 -0.70
N VAL A 379 -31.11 14.30 -1.15
CA VAL A 379 -31.11 13.92 -2.57
C VAL A 379 -32.26 12.96 -2.82
N ALA A 380 -33.24 13.43 -3.58
CA ALA A 380 -34.42 12.65 -3.94
C ALA A 380 -34.04 11.39 -4.76
N PRO A 381 -34.88 10.34 -4.76
CA PRO A 381 -34.69 9.14 -5.58
C PRO A 381 -34.40 9.49 -7.05
N GLN A 382 -33.46 8.78 -7.67
CA GLN A 382 -33.07 8.97 -9.09
C GLN A 382 -32.66 10.41 -9.45
N THR A 383 -32.19 11.21 -8.49
CA THR A 383 -31.69 12.57 -8.72
C THR A 383 -30.21 12.71 -8.36
N THR A 384 -29.61 13.80 -8.82
CA THR A 384 -28.20 14.11 -8.57
C THR A 384 -28.06 15.47 -7.89
N LEU A 385 -27.30 15.50 -6.81
CA LEU A 385 -26.84 16.73 -6.16
C LEU A 385 -25.47 17.10 -6.72
N ALA A 386 -25.36 18.30 -7.27
CA ALA A 386 -24.08 18.88 -7.68
C ALA A 386 -23.57 19.82 -6.59
N LEU A 387 -22.44 19.49 -6.00
CA LEU A 387 -21.75 20.30 -5.00
C LEU A 387 -20.52 20.95 -5.62
N ASN A 388 -20.36 22.26 -5.38
CA ASN A 388 -19.17 22.99 -5.80
C ASN A 388 -18.36 23.39 -4.56
N ILE A 389 -17.27 22.65 -4.31
CA ILE A 389 -16.40 22.86 -3.15
C ILE A 389 -15.26 23.79 -3.56
N THR A 390 -15.24 24.97 -2.95
CA THR A 390 -14.33 26.07 -3.30
C THR A 390 -13.35 26.45 -2.20
N SER A 391 -13.44 25.81 -1.02
CA SER A 391 -12.55 26.05 0.12
C SER A 391 -11.19 25.37 -0.10
N PRO A 392 -10.12 26.10 -0.48
CA PRO A 392 -8.84 25.49 -0.80
C PRO A 392 -8.11 25.05 0.46
N HIS A 393 -7.09 24.20 0.30
CA HIS A 393 -6.19 23.77 1.38
C HIS A 393 -6.80 23.00 2.57
N ILE A 394 -8.11 22.73 2.56
CA ILE A 394 -8.83 22.03 3.62
C ILE A 394 -9.43 20.73 3.07
N TYR A 395 -9.39 19.67 3.87
CA TYR A 395 -10.06 18.41 3.56
C TYR A 395 -11.51 18.46 4.01
N HIS A 396 -12.41 17.98 3.16
CA HIS A 396 -13.84 17.89 3.47
C HIS A 396 -14.29 16.44 3.44
N PHE A 397 -15.25 16.10 4.31
CA PHE A 397 -16.06 14.91 4.16
C PHE A 397 -17.37 15.26 3.46
N ILE A 398 -17.76 14.40 2.53
CA ILE A 398 -19.14 14.27 2.08
C ILE A 398 -19.68 13.03 2.76
N VAL A 399 -20.33 13.22 3.91
CA VAL A 399 -20.92 12.13 4.69
C VAL A 399 -22.30 11.83 4.09
N MET A 400 -22.56 10.57 3.84
CA MET A 400 -23.77 10.03 3.23
C MET A 400 -24.47 9.12 4.22
N HIS A 401 -25.78 9.26 4.36
CA HIS A 401 -26.60 8.46 5.26
C HIS A 401 -27.86 7.96 4.56
N TYR A 402 -28.15 6.67 4.77
CA TYR A 402 -29.40 6.05 4.32
C TYR A 402 -30.36 5.90 5.51
N PRO A 403 -31.36 6.79 5.66
CA PRO A 403 -32.34 6.67 6.74
C PRO A 403 -33.22 5.43 6.54
N THR A 404 -33.54 4.74 7.63
CA THR A 404 -34.44 3.58 7.60
C THR A 404 -35.84 3.99 7.16
N ILE A 405 -36.39 3.36 6.12
CA ILE A 405 -37.75 3.60 5.62
C ILE A 405 -38.50 2.27 5.53
N GLU A 406 -39.71 2.20 6.10
CA GLU A 406 -40.58 1.03 5.97
C GLU A 406 -40.90 0.74 4.50
N GLY A 407 -40.55 -0.45 4.03
CA GLY A 407 -40.75 -0.88 2.64
C GLY A 407 -39.71 -0.34 1.65
N GLY A 408 -38.63 0.27 2.14
CA GLY A 408 -37.46 0.64 1.35
C GLY A 408 -36.66 -0.58 0.87
N GLU A 409 -35.71 -0.34 -0.02
CA GLU A 409 -34.76 -1.36 -0.43
C GLU A 409 -33.76 -1.64 0.70
N ALA A 410 -33.29 -2.88 0.82
CA ALA A 410 -32.34 -3.28 1.86
C ALA A 410 -30.98 -2.57 1.76
N THR A 411 -30.65 -2.03 0.59
CA THR A 411 -29.40 -1.31 0.33
C THR A 411 -29.65 -0.11 -0.57
N MET A 412 -28.89 0.95 -0.37
CA MET A 412 -28.88 2.15 -1.21
C MET A 412 -27.55 2.23 -1.96
N ASP A 413 -27.62 2.17 -3.29
CA ASP A 413 -26.47 2.40 -4.17
C ASP A 413 -26.33 3.90 -4.45
N VAL A 414 -25.13 4.43 -4.24
CA VAL A 414 -24.80 5.84 -4.44
C VAL A 414 -23.62 5.94 -5.39
N ARG A 415 -23.73 6.83 -6.37
CA ARG A 415 -22.62 7.16 -7.27
C ARG A 415 -22.07 8.52 -6.91
N VAL A 416 -20.75 8.59 -6.75
CA VAL A 416 -20.01 9.82 -6.48
C VAL A 416 -18.96 10.03 -7.55
N ILE A 417 -19.01 11.19 -8.21
CA ILE A 417 -18.03 11.60 -9.22
C ILE A 417 -17.43 12.93 -8.76
N ASN A 418 -16.15 12.91 -8.43
CA ASN A 418 -15.38 14.09 -8.04
C ASN A 418 -14.52 14.55 -9.23
N ASP A 419 -14.82 15.72 -9.78
CA ASP A 419 -14.03 16.34 -10.84
C ASP A 419 -13.15 17.45 -10.26
N TYR A 420 -11.84 17.20 -10.29
CA TYR A 420 -10.79 18.14 -9.87
C TYR A 420 -10.31 19.04 -11.02
N GLY A 421 -10.85 18.91 -12.24
CA GLY A 421 -10.52 19.74 -13.40
C GLY A 421 -9.12 19.50 -13.97
N GLN A 422 -8.48 18.37 -13.65
CA GLN A 422 -7.08 18.09 -13.99
C GLN A 422 -6.92 16.75 -14.71
N ASP A 423 -6.36 16.76 -15.93
CA ASP A 423 -5.89 15.53 -16.57
C ASP A 423 -4.45 15.19 -16.14
N LYS A 424 -4.31 14.09 -15.40
CA LYS A 424 -3.04 13.58 -14.87
C LYS A 424 -2.60 12.27 -15.50
N MET A 425 -3.30 11.77 -16.52
CA MET A 425 -3.08 10.42 -17.07
C MET A 425 -1.64 10.18 -17.49
N GLY A 426 -1.05 11.10 -18.25
CA GLY A 426 0.33 10.98 -18.71
C GLY A 426 1.36 10.95 -17.57
N GLN A 427 1.10 11.70 -16.49
CA GLN A 427 1.98 11.72 -15.31
C GLN A 427 1.88 10.41 -14.52
N ALA A 428 0.65 9.89 -14.33
CA ALA A 428 0.41 8.60 -13.71
C ALA A 428 1.07 7.45 -14.50
N MET A 429 0.92 7.44 -15.83
CA MET A 429 1.57 6.44 -16.69
C MET A 429 3.09 6.48 -16.56
N PHE A 430 3.70 7.68 -16.61
CA PHE A 430 5.13 7.85 -16.46
C PHE A 430 5.64 7.37 -15.09
N LEU A 431 4.91 7.69 -14.02
CA LEU A 431 5.25 7.27 -12.66
C LEU A 431 5.17 5.75 -12.46
N SER A 432 4.32 5.07 -13.25
CA SER A 432 4.17 3.61 -13.23
C SER A 432 5.23 2.85 -14.03
N LEU A 433 5.92 3.46 -15.00
CA LEU A 433 6.92 2.78 -15.86
C LEU A 433 8.01 2.03 -15.07
N PRO A 434 8.59 2.57 -13.97
CA PRO A 434 9.58 1.84 -13.17
C PRO A 434 9.04 0.52 -12.62
N SER A 435 7.78 0.49 -12.15
CA SER A 435 7.12 -0.73 -11.65
C SER A 435 7.04 -1.81 -12.73
N LEU A 436 6.55 -1.43 -13.91
CA LEU A 436 6.37 -2.36 -15.03
C LEU A 436 7.72 -2.93 -15.49
N TRP A 437 8.76 -2.09 -15.52
CA TRP A 437 10.11 -2.51 -15.88
C TRP A 437 10.73 -3.45 -14.82
N MET A 438 10.57 -3.14 -13.53
CA MET A 438 11.05 -4.00 -12.44
C MET A 438 10.41 -5.38 -12.49
N THR A 439 9.10 -5.43 -12.77
CA THR A 439 8.38 -6.69 -12.97
C THR A 439 8.95 -7.47 -14.15
N GLY A 440 9.16 -6.80 -15.29
CA GLY A 440 9.82 -7.38 -16.46
C GLY A 440 11.22 -7.92 -16.17
N PHE A 441 12.01 -7.19 -15.39
CA PHE A 441 13.35 -7.61 -14.96
C PHE A 441 13.29 -8.90 -14.13
N VAL A 442 12.38 -9.01 -13.17
CA VAL A 442 12.25 -10.20 -12.31
C VAL A 442 11.86 -11.42 -13.15
N VAL A 443 10.83 -11.30 -13.99
CA VAL A 443 10.39 -12.38 -14.88
C VAL A 443 11.55 -12.84 -15.79
N TYR A 444 12.24 -11.90 -16.42
CA TYR A 444 13.36 -12.23 -17.30
C TYR A 444 14.57 -12.80 -16.56
N ARG A 445 14.83 -12.35 -15.32
CA ARG A 445 15.89 -12.88 -14.46
C ARG A 445 15.62 -14.33 -14.10
N LEU A 446 14.41 -14.66 -13.64
CA LEU A 446 14.01 -16.02 -13.29
C LEU A 446 14.06 -16.95 -14.51
N TYR A 447 13.57 -16.50 -15.67
CA TYR A 447 13.68 -17.25 -16.92
C TYR A 447 15.13 -17.60 -17.26
N ARG A 448 16.06 -16.64 -17.15
CA ARG A 448 17.48 -16.87 -17.43
C ARG A 448 18.15 -17.81 -16.42
N LEU A 449 17.82 -17.69 -15.14
CA LEU A 449 18.33 -18.62 -14.12
C LEU A 449 17.90 -20.06 -14.42
N LYS A 450 16.61 -20.25 -14.70
CA LYS A 450 16.06 -21.57 -15.09
C LYS A 450 16.74 -22.11 -16.35
N LYS A 451 16.93 -21.27 -17.38
CA LYS A 451 17.59 -21.66 -18.63
C LYS A 451 19.04 -22.10 -18.43
N GLU A 452 19.75 -21.52 -17.46
CA GLU A 452 21.13 -21.86 -17.12
C GLU A 452 21.25 -22.95 -16.04
N GLY A 453 20.14 -23.59 -15.64
CA GLY A 453 20.13 -24.64 -14.61
C GLY A 453 20.48 -24.14 -13.20
N ARG A 454 20.33 -22.84 -12.94
CA ARG A 454 20.64 -22.21 -11.65
C ARG A 454 19.42 -22.13 -10.74
N SER A 455 19.67 -22.13 -9.44
CA SER A 455 18.63 -21.85 -8.44
C SER A 455 18.07 -20.45 -8.63
N TRP A 456 16.77 -20.28 -8.41
CA TRP A 456 16.09 -18.99 -8.47
C TRP A 456 16.53 -18.02 -7.35
N ILE A 457 17.27 -18.53 -6.35
CA ILE A 457 17.84 -17.76 -5.24
C ILE A 457 19.21 -17.16 -5.61
N ASP A 458 19.83 -17.60 -6.71
CA ASP A 458 21.18 -17.15 -7.11
C ASP A 458 21.18 -15.66 -7.52
N SER A 459 21.74 -14.81 -6.66
CA SER A 459 21.86 -13.37 -6.86
C SER A 459 23.04 -12.98 -7.76
N THR A 460 23.91 -13.92 -8.14
CA THR A 460 25.16 -13.61 -8.84
C THR A 460 24.91 -12.92 -10.19
N PRO A 461 25.65 -11.85 -10.53
CA PRO A 461 25.50 -11.20 -11.83
C PRO A 461 25.77 -12.14 -12.99
N SER A 462 24.96 -12.05 -14.06
CA SER A 462 25.01 -13.03 -15.14
C SER A 462 26.29 -13.11 -15.97
N TYR A 463 27.23 -12.18 -15.81
CA TYR A 463 28.54 -12.29 -16.45
C TYR A 463 29.49 -13.24 -15.68
N VAL A 464 29.18 -13.56 -14.42
CA VAL A 464 29.94 -14.50 -13.58
C VAL A 464 29.48 -15.94 -13.82
N TRP A 465 28.37 -16.13 -14.54
CA TRP A 465 27.81 -17.46 -14.76
C TRP A 465 28.66 -18.36 -15.64
N ALA A 466 29.39 -17.79 -16.61
CA ALA A 466 30.22 -18.52 -17.54
C ALA A 466 31.52 -19.04 -16.90
N SER A 467 32.05 -18.34 -15.89
CA SER A 467 33.25 -18.78 -15.17
C SER A 467 33.02 -19.95 -14.22
N SER A 468 31.77 -20.29 -13.87
CA SER A 468 31.48 -21.39 -12.95
C SER A 468 31.26 -22.74 -13.64
N ARG A 469 31.26 -22.82 -14.98
CA ARG A 469 31.20 -24.10 -15.71
C ARG A 469 32.53 -24.86 -15.71
N GLY A 470 33.64 -24.22 -15.31
CA GLY A 470 34.97 -24.84 -15.29
C GLY A 470 35.40 -25.44 -13.95
N ALA A 471 34.53 -25.46 -12.92
CA ALA A 471 34.90 -25.89 -11.57
C ALA A 471 34.20 -27.19 -11.10
N THR A 472 33.44 -27.85 -11.97
CA THR A 472 32.63 -29.04 -11.60
C THR A 472 32.84 -30.24 -12.53
N GLU A 473 33.96 -30.31 -13.26
CA GLU A 473 34.37 -31.53 -13.99
C GLU A 473 35.53 -32.29 -13.32
N GLU A 474 36.06 -31.83 -12.19
CA GLU A 474 36.97 -32.59 -11.33
C GLU A 474 36.61 -32.42 -9.85
N ALA A 475 35.67 -33.21 -9.36
CA ALA A 475 35.50 -33.57 -7.95
C ALA A 475 34.69 -34.87 -7.82
#